data_AF-K1RDW6-F1
#
_entry.id   AF-K1RDW6-F1
#
_cell.length_a   1.000
_cell.length_b   1.000
_cell.length_c   1.000
_cell.angle_alpha   90.00
_cell.angle_beta   90.00
_cell.angle_gamma   90.00
#
_symmetry.space_group_name_H-M   'P 1'
#
loop_
_entity.id
_entity.type
_entity.pdbx_description
1 polymer ?
#
loop_
_entity_poly.entity_id
_entity_poly.type
_entity_poly.pdbx_seq_one_letter_code
_entity_poly.pdbx_strand_id
1 'polypeptide(L)'
;MHTPSDPQKYLRRNFYGKYSQSGVPFLDGRCDLQSSNLIIYGHNMRNGTMFSDLKRYVDRDFLNAHRTVKFEAADGVQTFIVTEVLKTNTSDAWYDRIAAEDGRQLILSTCYGSGKDGRLLIIAAEN
;
A
#
# COMPACT_ATOMS: atom_id res chain seq x y z
N MET A 1 3.73 9.70 5.11
CA MET A 1 3.52 10.67 4.00
C MET A 1 2.05 10.71 3.66
N HIS A 2 1.39 11.84 3.91
CA HIS A 2 -0.05 11.97 3.74
C HIS A 2 -0.41 13.41 3.31
N THR A 3 -1.07 13.57 2.17
CA THR A 3 -1.51 14.87 1.64
C THR A 3 -2.91 14.78 1.03
N PRO A 4 -3.97 14.92 1.85
CA PRO A 4 -5.36 14.82 1.38
C PRO A 4 -5.72 15.72 0.20
N SER A 5 -5.22 16.96 0.19
CA SER A 5 -5.49 17.94 -0.87
C SER A 5 -4.67 17.75 -2.15
N ASP A 6 -3.64 16.89 -2.12
CA ASP A 6 -2.83 16.50 -3.27
C ASP A 6 -2.47 15.00 -3.12
N PRO A 7 -3.41 14.07 -3.36
CA PRO A 7 -3.23 12.66 -3.05
C PRO A 7 -2.07 12.00 -3.82
N GLN A 8 -1.64 12.58 -4.94
CA GLN A 8 -0.55 12.05 -5.76
C GLN A 8 0.80 12.75 -5.53
N LYS A 9 0.89 13.69 -4.58
CA LYS A 9 2.10 14.49 -4.32
C LYS A 9 3.37 13.65 -4.23
N TYR A 10 3.31 12.53 -3.53
CA TYR A 10 4.46 11.67 -3.24
C TYR A 10 4.70 10.54 -4.25
N LEU A 11 3.86 10.43 -5.29
CA LEU A 11 4.07 9.48 -6.37
C LEU A 11 5.43 9.71 -7.06
N ARG A 12 5.83 10.97 -7.25
CA ARG A 12 7.09 11.35 -7.91
C ARG A 12 7.97 12.28 -7.07
N ARG A 13 7.86 12.18 -5.74
CA ARG A 13 8.66 12.97 -4.81
C ARG A 13 9.32 12.10 -3.75
N ASN A 14 10.56 12.43 -3.42
CA ASN A 14 11.24 11.80 -2.29
C ASN A 14 10.76 12.38 -0.95
N PHE A 15 11.36 11.89 0.14
CA PHE A 15 11.03 12.33 1.49
C PHE A 15 11.15 13.84 1.71
N TYR A 16 12.12 14.48 1.04
CA TYR A 16 12.36 15.92 1.11
C TYR A 16 11.49 16.74 0.16
N GLY A 17 10.50 16.12 -0.50
CA GLY A 17 9.61 16.77 -1.46
C GLY A 17 10.25 17.10 -2.80
N LYS A 18 11.49 16.67 -3.06
CA LYS A 18 12.18 16.86 -4.36
C LYS A 18 11.74 15.77 -5.33
N TYR A 19 11.84 16.04 -6.63
CA TYR A 19 11.52 15.05 -7.67
C TYR A 19 12.30 13.74 -7.44
N SER A 20 11.60 12.63 -7.60
CA SER A 20 12.15 11.28 -7.54
C SER A 20 11.32 10.35 -8.41
N GLN A 21 11.97 9.57 -9.27
CA GLN A 21 11.27 8.61 -10.12
C GLN A 21 10.55 7.55 -9.29
N SER A 22 11.15 7.11 -8.18
CA SER A 22 10.62 6.06 -7.30
C SER A 22 9.54 6.54 -6.34
N GLY A 23 9.41 7.86 -6.15
CA GLY A 23 8.57 8.42 -5.10
C GLY A 23 8.95 7.91 -3.71
N VAL A 24 7.95 7.86 -2.83
CA VAL A 24 7.97 7.17 -1.52
C VAL A 24 6.59 6.57 -1.27
N PRO A 25 6.45 5.54 -0.39
CA PRO A 25 5.14 5.07 0.01
C PRO A 25 4.30 6.17 0.64
N PHE A 26 3.01 6.25 0.29
CA PHE A 26 2.10 7.30 0.77
C PHE A 26 0.69 6.78 1.04
N LEU A 27 0.04 7.37 2.05
CA LEU A 27 -1.33 7.06 2.45
C LEU A 27 -2.32 7.71 1.47
N ASP A 28 -3.38 6.99 1.13
CA ASP A 28 -4.53 7.53 0.38
C ASP A 28 -5.07 8.79 1.06
N GLY A 29 -5.32 9.84 0.27
CA GLY A 29 -5.76 11.13 0.79
C GLY A 29 -7.15 11.13 1.42
N ARG A 30 -7.94 10.06 1.23
CA ARG A 30 -9.25 9.86 1.86
C ARG A 30 -9.17 9.19 3.24
N CYS A 31 -8.02 8.60 3.58
CA CYS A 31 -7.80 7.93 4.85
C CYS A 31 -7.13 8.88 5.85
N ASP A 32 -7.21 8.53 7.12
CA ASP A 32 -6.38 9.06 8.19
C ASP A 32 -5.84 7.91 9.05
N LEU A 33 -5.01 8.22 10.05
CA LEU A 33 -4.43 7.20 10.94
C LEU A 33 -5.45 6.52 11.86
N GLN A 34 -6.72 6.93 11.86
CA GLN A 34 -7.79 6.28 12.65
C GLN A 34 -8.78 5.52 11.76
N SER A 35 -8.60 5.60 10.44
CA SER A 35 -9.45 4.91 9.47
C SER A 35 -9.38 3.41 9.65
N SER A 36 -10.54 2.75 9.52
CA SER A 36 -10.64 1.30 9.60
C SER A 36 -10.03 0.60 8.38
N ASN A 37 -9.88 1.29 7.25
CA ASN A 37 -9.13 0.78 6.10
C ASN A 37 -8.06 1.78 5.66
N LEU A 38 -6.80 1.39 5.80
CA LEU A 38 -5.64 2.18 5.40
C LEU A 38 -5.13 1.69 4.04
N ILE A 39 -5.09 2.57 3.04
CA ILE A 39 -4.53 2.22 1.72
C ILE A 39 -3.20 2.95 1.54
N ILE A 40 -2.11 2.19 1.45
CA ILE A 40 -0.77 2.72 1.18
C ILE A 40 -0.38 2.37 -0.25
N TYR A 41 0.01 3.39 -1.01
CA TYR A 41 0.50 3.26 -2.36
C TYR A 41 2.02 3.30 -2.41
N GLY A 42 2.63 2.50 -3.28
CA GLY A 42 4.09 2.52 -3.48
C GLY A 42 4.49 1.97 -4.84
N HIS A 43 5.57 2.50 -5.44
CA HIS A 43 5.98 2.05 -6.76
C HIS A 43 6.53 0.62 -6.77
N ASN A 44 6.16 -0.18 -7.79
CA ASN A 44 6.80 -1.48 -8.07
C ASN A 44 8.03 -1.25 -8.97
N MET A 45 9.17 -0.97 -8.35
CA MET A 45 10.39 -0.62 -9.08
C MET A 45 11.10 -1.88 -9.63
N ARG A 46 11.69 -1.78 -10.83
CA ARG A 46 12.45 -2.89 -11.44
C ARG A 46 13.76 -3.21 -10.72
N ASN A 47 14.33 -2.24 -9.99
CA ASN A 47 15.57 -2.38 -9.24
C ASN A 47 15.36 -2.97 -7.83
N GLY A 48 14.19 -3.53 -7.52
CA GLY A 48 13.91 -4.19 -6.23
C GLY A 48 13.52 -3.26 -5.09
N THR A 49 13.47 -1.94 -5.30
CA THR A 49 13.12 -0.98 -4.25
C THR A 49 11.62 -0.72 -4.11
N MET A 50 11.22 -0.02 -3.05
CA MET A 50 9.83 0.34 -2.74
C MET A 50 8.94 -0.90 -2.58
N PHE A 51 7.87 -1.03 -3.36
CA PHE A 51 6.93 -2.14 -3.27
C PHE A 51 7.25 -3.28 -4.26
N SER A 52 8.48 -3.34 -4.80
CA SER A 52 8.87 -4.40 -5.74
C SER A 52 8.71 -5.80 -5.17
N ASP A 53 9.02 -5.96 -3.88
CA ASP A 53 8.95 -7.27 -3.21
C ASP A 53 7.53 -7.73 -2.91
N LEU A 54 6.51 -6.88 -3.04
CA LEU A 54 5.12 -7.30 -2.85
C LEU A 54 4.74 -8.42 -3.85
N LYS A 55 5.34 -8.43 -5.04
CA LYS A 55 5.13 -9.52 -6.03
C LYS A 55 5.48 -10.91 -5.51
N ARG A 56 6.32 -11.02 -4.48
CA ARG A 56 6.71 -12.29 -3.86
C ARG A 56 5.56 -12.91 -3.07
N TYR A 57 4.59 -12.14 -2.60
CA TYR A 57 3.41 -12.65 -1.89
C TYR A 57 2.46 -13.47 -2.77
N VAL A 58 2.66 -13.46 -4.10
CA VAL A 58 1.96 -14.40 -5.01
C VAL A 58 2.45 -15.84 -4.80
N ASP A 59 3.68 -16.00 -4.30
CA ASP A 59 4.21 -17.31 -3.90
C ASP A 59 3.69 -17.69 -2.51
N ARG A 60 3.16 -18.91 -2.40
CA ARG A 60 2.48 -19.38 -1.18
C ARG A 60 3.46 -19.58 -0.02
N ASP A 61 4.67 -20.04 -0.29
CA ASP A 61 5.66 -20.30 0.75
C ASP A 61 6.20 -18.98 1.32
N PHE A 62 6.46 -18.01 0.44
CA PHE A 62 6.80 -16.65 0.86
C PHE A 62 5.67 -16.01 1.68
N LEU A 63 4.43 -16.08 1.21
CA LEU A 63 3.28 -15.59 1.97
C LEU A 63 3.22 -16.24 3.36
N ASN A 64 3.35 -17.57 3.45
CA ASN A 64 3.31 -18.29 4.72
C ASN A 64 4.43 -17.90 5.67
N ALA A 65 5.65 -17.69 5.16
CA ALA A 65 6.80 -17.28 5.95
C ALA A 65 6.76 -15.80 6.38
N HIS A 66 6.02 -14.96 5.66
CA HIS A 66 6.02 -13.50 5.84
C HIS A 66 4.60 -12.91 5.97
N ARG A 67 3.74 -13.52 6.80
CA ARG A 67 2.35 -13.06 6.96
C ARG A 67 2.19 -11.74 7.70
N THR A 68 3.20 -11.25 8.40
CA THR A 68 3.06 -10.11 9.30
C THR A 68 3.53 -8.80 8.66
N VAL A 69 2.68 -7.78 8.72
CA VAL A 69 3.02 -6.40 8.33
C VAL A 69 2.98 -5.51 9.58
N LYS A 70 4.07 -4.79 9.84
CA LYS A 70 4.11 -3.78 10.90
C LYS A 70 3.89 -2.40 10.30
N PHE A 71 2.95 -1.66 10.87
CA PHE A 71 2.69 -0.27 10.53
C PHE A 71 3.06 0.59 11.74
N GLU A 72 3.99 1.51 11.55
CA GLU A 72 4.47 2.39 12.61
C GLU A 72 4.15 3.84 12.25
N ALA A 73 3.46 4.50 13.17
CA ALA A 73 3.11 5.90 13.11
C ALA A 73 3.43 6.57 14.46
N ALA A 74 3.21 7.89 14.54
CA ALA A 74 3.56 8.65 15.74
C ALA A 74 2.81 8.20 17.00
N ASP A 75 1.66 7.56 16.84
CA ASP A 75 0.81 7.03 17.91
C ASP A 75 1.19 5.59 18.34
N GLY A 76 2.07 4.92 17.60
CA GLY A 76 2.62 3.62 17.97
C GLY A 76 2.77 2.66 16.80
N VAL A 77 2.92 1.38 17.14
CA VAL A 77 3.08 0.28 16.19
C VAL A 77 1.83 -0.59 16.20
N GLN A 78 1.27 -0.84 15.02
CA GLN A 78 0.19 -1.78 14.79
C GLN A 78 0.71 -2.97 13.96
N THR A 79 0.16 -4.15 14.21
CA THR A 79 0.57 -5.38 13.53
C THR A 79 -0.63 -5.98 12.81
N PHE A 80 -0.49 -6.15 11.50
CA PHE A 80 -1.49 -6.72 10.62
C PHE A 80 -1.02 -8.08 10.10
N ILE A 81 -1.97 -8.97 9.84
CA ILE A 81 -1.74 -10.28 9.23
C ILE A 81 -2.30 -10.28 7.82
N VAL A 82 -1.46 -10.61 6.83
CA VAL A 82 -1.86 -10.74 5.43
C VAL A 82 -2.87 -11.88 5.31
N THR A 83 -4.07 -11.53 4.84
CA THR A 83 -5.19 -12.45 4.63
C THR A 83 -5.41 -12.72 3.15
N GLU A 84 -5.13 -11.74 2.28
CA GLU A 84 -5.45 -11.84 0.87
C GLU A 84 -4.41 -11.13 -0.02
N VAL A 85 -4.21 -11.66 -1.22
CA VAL A 85 -3.30 -11.13 -2.24
C VAL A 85 -4.04 -11.09 -3.57
N LEU A 86 -4.18 -9.90 -4.17
CA LEU A 86 -4.97 -9.70 -5.39
C LEU A 86 -4.16 -9.04 -6.50
N LYS A 87 -4.23 -9.59 -7.70
CA LYS A 87 -3.83 -8.90 -8.93
C LYS A 87 -5.04 -8.14 -9.46
N THR A 88 -4.86 -6.87 -9.74
CA THR A 88 -5.95 -5.95 -10.08
C THR A 88 -5.48 -4.85 -11.05
N ASN A 89 -6.27 -3.80 -11.27
CA ASN A 89 -5.92 -2.60 -12.03
C ASN A 89 -6.36 -1.32 -11.31
N THR A 90 -6.36 -0.16 -11.99
CA THR A 90 -6.74 1.12 -11.37
C THR A 90 -8.24 1.32 -11.15
N SER A 91 -9.08 0.49 -11.77
CA SER A 91 -10.54 0.63 -11.79
C SER A 91 -11.26 -0.35 -10.87
N ASP A 92 -10.52 -1.08 -10.03
CA ASP A 92 -11.08 -2.07 -9.15
C ASP A 92 -11.83 -1.44 -7.98
N ALA A 93 -13.02 -1.96 -7.70
CA ALA A 93 -13.92 -1.47 -6.65
C ALA A 93 -13.31 -1.56 -5.23
N TRP A 94 -12.22 -2.33 -5.04
CA TRP A 94 -11.46 -2.31 -3.79
C TRP A 94 -11.00 -0.91 -3.38
N TYR A 95 -10.70 -0.03 -4.33
CA TYR A 95 -10.29 1.35 -4.01
C TYR A 95 -11.44 2.24 -3.55
N ASP A 96 -12.70 1.79 -3.70
CA ASP A 96 -13.88 2.50 -3.18
C ASP A 96 -14.16 2.16 -1.72
N ARG A 97 -13.56 1.08 -1.20
CA ARG A 97 -13.70 0.61 0.19
C ARG A 97 -12.80 1.42 1.12
N ILE A 98 -13.21 2.63 1.48
CA ILE A 98 -12.47 3.49 2.42
C ILE A 98 -12.72 3.18 3.91
N ALA A 99 -13.60 2.20 4.19
CA ALA A 99 -13.84 1.63 5.50
C ALA A 99 -13.89 0.11 5.41
N ALA A 100 -13.33 -0.57 6.40
CA ALA A 100 -13.44 -2.02 6.54
C ALA A 100 -14.81 -2.38 7.15
N GLU A 101 -15.39 -3.51 6.72
CA GLU A 101 -16.65 -4.02 7.27
C GLU A 101 -16.46 -4.66 8.66
N ASP A 102 -15.28 -5.24 8.89
CA ASP A 102 -14.90 -5.86 10.17
C ASP A 102 -13.45 -5.54 10.50
N GLY A 103 -13.21 -5.22 11.77
CA GLY A 103 -11.91 -4.83 12.30
C GLY A 103 -11.23 -3.69 11.52
N ARG A 104 -9.90 -3.72 11.55
CA ARG A 104 -9.05 -2.76 10.85
C ARG A 104 -8.25 -3.46 9.77
N GLN A 105 -8.06 -2.79 8.64
CA GLN A 105 -7.36 -3.31 7.47
C GLN A 105 -6.25 -2.37 7.02
N LEU A 106 -5.18 -2.98 6.51
CA LEU A 106 -4.07 -2.33 5.84
C LEU A 106 -3.91 -2.93 4.45
N ILE A 107 -4.04 -2.09 3.43
CA ILE A 107 -3.89 -2.45 2.03
C ILE A 107 -2.61 -1.83 1.50
N LEU A 108 -1.68 -2.66 1.02
CA LEU A 108 -0.49 -2.22 0.29
C LEU A 108 -0.73 -2.37 -1.21
N SER A 109 -0.85 -1.26 -1.92
CA SER A 109 -1.12 -1.22 -3.36
C SER A 109 0.11 -0.80 -4.15
N THR A 110 0.53 -1.62 -5.10
CA THR A 110 1.59 -1.22 -6.04
C THR A 110 1.08 -0.19 -7.05
N CYS A 111 1.86 0.85 -7.30
CA CYS A 111 1.71 1.76 -8.43
C CYS A 111 2.72 1.41 -9.53
N TYR A 112 2.26 1.36 -10.78
CA TYR A 112 3.14 1.24 -11.93
C TYR A 112 3.34 2.60 -12.60
N GLY A 113 4.43 2.74 -13.37
CA GLY A 113 4.60 3.88 -14.26
C GLY A 113 3.56 3.88 -15.38
N SER A 114 3.37 5.05 -16.00
CA SER A 114 2.46 5.26 -17.13
C SER A 114 2.69 4.20 -18.23
N GLY A 115 1.73 3.30 -18.41
CA GLY A 115 1.74 2.28 -19.47
C GLY A 115 1.53 0.83 -19.01
N LYS A 116 1.37 0.56 -17.71
CA LYS A 116 0.97 -0.78 -17.23
C LYS A 116 -0.26 -0.68 -16.34
N ASP A 117 -1.26 -1.50 -16.63
CA ASP A 117 -2.55 -1.52 -15.93
C ASP A 117 -2.62 -2.57 -14.81
N GLY A 118 -1.61 -3.43 -14.65
CA GLY A 118 -1.58 -4.37 -13.52
C GLY A 118 -1.25 -3.64 -12.22
N ARG A 119 -1.90 -3.99 -11.12
CA ARG A 119 -1.57 -3.65 -9.73
C ARG A 119 -1.60 -4.91 -8.89
N LEU A 120 -0.91 -4.90 -7.76
CA LEU A 120 -0.98 -5.91 -6.73
C LEU A 120 -1.45 -5.26 -5.43
N LEU A 121 -2.43 -5.88 -4.79
CA LEU A 121 -2.89 -5.56 -3.44
C LEU A 121 -2.43 -6.66 -2.49
N ILE A 122 -1.78 -6.26 -1.40
CA ILE A 122 -1.61 -7.09 -0.22
C ILE A 122 -2.58 -6.56 0.82
N ILE A 123 -3.57 -7.38 1.19
CA ILE A 123 -4.62 -7.02 2.14
C ILE A 123 -4.30 -7.73 3.45
N ALA A 124 -4.19 -6.95 4.52
CA ALA A 124 -3.88 -7.43 5.85
C ALA A 124 -4.90 -6.93 6.86
N ALA A 125 -5.31 -7.78 7.80
CA ALA A 125 -6.23 -7.44 8.87
C ALA A 125 -5.48 -7.30 10.21
N GLU A 126 -5.90 -6.35 11.05
CA GLU A 126 -5.42 -6.22 12.42
C GLU A 126 -5.98 -7.37 13.27
N ASN A 127 -5.12 -8.01 14.07
CA ASN A 127 -5.50 -9.12 14.96
C ASN A 127 -6.33 -8.65 16.16
#